data_AF-A0A0S3CX49-F1
#
_entry.id   AF-A0A0S3CX49-F1
#
_cell.length_a   1.000
_cell.length_b   1.000
_cell.length_c   1.000
_cell.angle_alpha   90.00
_cell.angle_beta   90.00
_cell.angle_gamma   90.00
#
_symmetry.space_group_name_H-M   'P 1'
#
loop_
_entity.id
_entity.type
_entity.pdbx_description
1 polymer ?
#
loop_
_entity_poly.entity_id
_entity_poly.type
_entity_poly.pdbx_seq_one_letter_code
_entity_poly.pdbx_strand_id
1 'polypeptide(L)' 'PVLLKLDDDMFWISIADSDVLLWAKGFAVGLNLNVSITEPDVYPLAV' A
#
# COMPACT_ATOMS: atom_id res chain seq x y z
N PRO A 1 -4.62 0.85 -11.10
CA PRO A 1 -4.32 1.24 -9.71
C PRO A 1 -5.31 2.31 -9.22
N VAL A 2 -5.89 2.11 -8.04
CA VAL A 2 -6.78 3.07 -7.37
C VAL A 2 -6.13 3.48 -6.06
N LEU A 3 -6.09 4.79 -5.77
CA LEU A 3 -5.59 5.33 -4.51
C LEU A 3 -6.79 5.85 -3.70
N LEU A 4 -6.89 5.43 -2.45
CA LEU A 4 -7.89 5.89 -1.51
C LEU A 4 -7.19 6.50 -0.31
N LYS A 5 -7.48 7.78 -0.01
CA LYS A 5 -7.07 8.41 1.24
C LYS A 5 -8.12 8.12 2.30
N LEU A 6 -7.78 7.35 3.32
CA LEU A 6 -8.67 6.97 4.42
C LEU A 6 -8.59 7.94 5.60
N ASP A 7 -7.40 8.52 5.81
CA ASP A 7 -7.12 9.52 6.83
C ASP A 7 -5.97 10.42 6.33
N ASP A 8 -5.57 11.42 7.10
CA ASP A 8 -4.50 12.36 6.71
C ASP A 8 -3.18 11.66 6.38
N ASP A 9 -2.82 10.62 7.14
CA ASP A 9 -1.59 9.83 6.97
C ASP A 9 -1.86 8.35 6.59
N MET A 10 -3.06 8.03 6.11
CA MET A 10 -3.44 6.65 5.77
C MET A 10 -4.00 6.53 4.36
N PHE A 11 -3.33 5.69 3.55
CA PHE A 11 -3.68 5.48 2.15
C PHE A 11 -3.79 3.99 1.83
N TRP A 12 -4.80 3.63 1.04
CA TRP A 12 -4.91 2.33 0.41
C TRP A 12 -4.60 2.44 -1.08
N ILE A 13 -3.80 1.50 -1.58
CA ILE A 13 -3.42 1.43 -2.98
C ILE A 13 -3.89 0.06 -3.49
N SER A 14 -4.82 0.07 -4.44
CA SER A 14 -5.14 -1.12 -5.21
C SER A 14 -4.02 -1.36 -6.22
N ILE A 15 -3.28 -2.44 -6.02
CA ILE A 15 -2.17 -2.90 -6.85
C ILE A 15 -2.61 -4.13 -7.66
N ALA A 16 -2.04 -4.30 -8.85
CA ALA A 16 -2.36 -5.46 -9.71
C ALA A 16 -1.55 -6.71 -9.34
N ASP A 17 -0.36 -6.51 -8.77
CA ASP A 17 0.55 -7.57 -8.36
C ASP A 17 1.40 -7.10 -7.16
N SER A 18 1.95 -8.07 -6.43
CA SER A 18 2.81 -7.97 -5.26
C SER A 18 4.14 -7.22 -5.50
N ASP A 19 4.58 -7.06 -6.74
CA ASP A 19 5.80 -6.31 -7.07
C ASP A 19 5.75 -4.86 -6.57
N VAL A 20 4.57 -4.24 -6.62
CA VAL A 20 4.38 -2.86 -6.13
C VAL A 20 4.52 -2.79 -4.62
N LEU A 21 4.06 -3.82 -3.90
CA LEU A 21 4.22 -3.93 -2.46
C LEU A 21 5.70 -4.08 -2.09
N LEU A 22 6.44 -4.92 -2.82
CA LEU A 22 7.88 -5.10 -2.60
C LEU A 22 8.67 -3.82 -2.90
N TRP A 23 8.34 -3.13 -4.00
CA TRP A 23 8.91 -1.85 -4.36
C TRP A 23 8.68 -0.78 -3.28
N ALA A 24 7.45 -0.64 -2.80
CA ALA A 24 7.11 0.33 -1.75
C ALA A 24 7.86 0.05 -0.44
N LYS A 25 7.98 -1.22 -0.03
CA LYS A 25 8.79 -1.63 1.12
C LYS A 25 10.27 -1.29 0.92
N GLY A 26 10.81 -1.53 -0.27
CA GLY A 26 12.19 -1.17 -0.63
C GLY A 26 12.46 0.34 -0.50
N PHE A 27 11.53 1.17 -0.95
CA PHE A 27 11.62 2.63 -0.80
C PHE A 27 11.57 3.07 0.66
N ALA A 28 10.66 2.51 1.46
CA ALA A 28 10.56 2.85 2.89
C ALA A 28 11.85 2.56 3.64
N VAL A 29 12.48 1.41 3.37
CA VAL A 29 13.77 1.04 3.96
C VAL A 29 14.90 1.91 3.40
N GLY A 30 14.99 2.07 2.08
CA GLY A 30 16.08 2.79 1.42
C GLY A 30 16.14 4.29 1.75
N LEU A 31 15.00 4.89 2.10
CA LEU A 31 14.88 6.30 2.48
C LEU A 31 14.66 6.51 3.98
N ASN A 32 14.67 5.43 4.78
CA ASN A 32 14.41 5.46 6.23
C ASN A 32 13.11 6.22 6.59
N LEU A 33 12.03 5.93 5.87
CA LEU A 33 10.73 6.56 6.07
C LEU A 33 10.04 5.98 7.30
N ASN A 34 9.43 6.84 8.12
CA ASN A 34 8.59 6.41 9.24
C ASN A 34 7.17 6.06 8.74
N VAL A 35 7.03 4.90 8.08
CA VAL A 35 5.77 4.43 7.48
C VAL A 35 5.59 2.93 7.71
N SER A 36 4.33 2.51 7.89
CA SER A 36 3.94 1.10 7.92
C SER A 36 3.33 0.69 6.58
N ILE A 37 3.80 -0.42 6.00
CA ILE A 37 3.31 -0.95 4.73
C ILE A 37 2.88 -2.40 4.94
N THR A 38 1.57 -2.65 4.84
CA THR A 38 0.96 -3.97 5.05
C THR A 38 -0.01 -4.30 3.92
N GLU A 39 -0.20 -5.59 3.69
CA GLU A 39 -1.32 -6.09 2.88
C GLU A 39 -2.51 -6.29 3.82
N PRO A 40 -3.61 -5.52 3.68
CA PRO A 40 -4.76 -5.69 4.54
C PRO A 40 -5.52 -6.97 4.18
N ASP A 41 -6.07 -7.66 5.19
CA ASP A 41 -6.94 -8.84 5.01
C ASP A 41 -8.35 -8.41 4.55
N VAL A 42 -8.39 -7.74 3.40
CA VAL A 42 -9.61 -7.27 2.74
C VAL A 42 -9.49 -7.56 1.25
N TYR A 43 -10.52 -8.20 0.72
CA TYR A 43 -10.64 -8.46 -0.70
C TYR A 43 -11.71 -7.52 -1.25
N PRO A 44 -11.42 -6.72 -2.28
CA PRO A 44 -12.47 -5.98 -2.97
C PRO A 44 -13.46 -7.01 -3.55
N LEU A 45 -14.60 -7.17 -2.88
CA LEU A 45 -15.70 -7.98 -3.39
C LEU A 45 -16.21 -7.31 -4.66
N ALA A 46 -15.96 -7.95 -5.81
CA ALA A 46 -16.65 -7.62 -7.04
C ALA A 46 -18.06 -8.24 -6.95
N VAL A 47 -19.07 -7.39 -6.75
CA VAL A 47 -20.50 -7.72 -6.89
C VAL A 47 -21.05 -7.14 -8.18
#